data_AF-A0A5E8CLF9-F1
#
_entry.id   AF-A0A5E8CLF9-F1
#
_cell.length_a   1.000
_cell.length_b   1.000
_cell.length_c   1.000
_cell.angle_alpha   90.00
_cell.angle_beta   90.00
_cell.angle_gamma   90.00
#
_symmetry.space_group_name_H-M   'P 1'
#
loop_
_entity.id
_entity.type
_entity.pdbx_description
1 polymer ?
#
loop_
_entity_poly.entity_id
_entity_poly.type
_entity_poly.pdbx_seq_one_letter_code
_entity_poly.pdbx_strand_id
1 'polypeptide(L)'
;MEHLKKIAIVLAVALIIKFALHLFVKKPEINLGDRIRTLIRQASRWSIAASQDESPIIAVLHANYGAGYLWALLDIASENEITASANINLPVFKKKILDIQDQATKKVSKQCPQFVGSLDKYLATLGGDV
;
A
#
# COMPACT_ATOMS: atom_id res chain seq x y z
N MET A 1 -55.67 -14.42 -19.87
CA MET A 1 -54.48 -14.45 -20.76
C MET A 1 -53.66 -13.16 -20.72
N GLU A 2 -54.30 -11.98 -20.71
CA GLU A 2 -53.58 -10.69 -20.72
C GLU A 2 -52.73 -10.42 -19.46
N HIS A 3 -53.24 -10.79 -18.28
CA HIS A 3 -52.48 -10.67 -17.02
C HIS A 3 -51.22 -11.54 -16.99
N LEU A 4 -51.27 -12.76 -17.53
CA LEU A 4 -50.07 -13.62 -17.64
C LEU A 4 -49.00 -13.00 -18.56
N LYS A 5 -49.41 -12.35 -19.66
CA LYS A 5 -48.47 -11.67 -20.57
C LYS A 5 -47.77 -10.50 -19.88
N LYS A 6 -48.49 -9.71 -19.08
CA LYS A 6 -47.90 -8.59 -18.32
C LYS A 6 -46.88 -9.09 -17.28
N ILE A 7 -47.20 -10.17 -16.56
CA ILE A 7 -46.26 -10.80 -15.61
C ILE A 7 -45.00 -11.31 -16.32
N ALA A 8 -45.16 -11.99 -17.47
CA ALA A 8 -44.03 -12.50 -18.24
C ALA A 8 -43.09 -11.38 -18.74
N ILE A 9 -43.64 -10.24 -19.18
CA ILE A 9 -42.84 -9.08 -19.62
C ILE A 9 -42.05 -8.49 -18.45
N VAL A 10 -42.68 -8.31 -17.28
CA VAL A 10 -41.99 -7.78 -16.10
C VAL A 10 -40.83 -8.70 -15.67
N LEU A 11 -41.05 -10.01 -15.69
CA LEU A 11 -40.00 -10.99 -15.37
C LEU A 11 -38.86 -10.97 -16.39
N ALA A 12 -39.18 -10.85 -17.69
CA ALA A 12 -38.17 -10.74 -18.74
C ALA A 12 -37.33 -9.46 -18.59
N VAL A 13 -37.96 -8.32 -18.32
CA VAL A 13 -37.27 -7.04 -18.06
C VAL A 13 -36.38 -7.14 -16.82
N ALA A 14 -36.86 -7.73 -15.73
CA ALA A 14 -36.07 -7.94 -14.53
C ALA A 14 -34.83 -8.83 -14.77
N LEU A 15 -34.98 -9.88 -15.58
CA LEU A 15 -33.86 -10.75 -15.98
C LEU A 15 -32.83 -10.01 -16.84
N ILE A 16 -33.29 -9.19 -17.79
CA ILE A 16 -32.40 -8.37 -18.64
C ILE A 16 -31.62 -7.38 -17.78
N ILE A 17 -32.28 -6.70 -16.84
CA ILE A 17 -31.63 -5.75 -15.91
C ILE A 17 -30.58 -6.48 -15.06
N LYS A 18 -30.91 -7.65 -14.49
CA LYS A 18 -29.97 -8.46 -13.70
C LYS A 18 -28.76 -8.88 -14.54
N PHE A 19 -28.97 -9.31 -15.78
CA PHE A 19 -27.90 -9.71 -16.68
C PHE A 19 -27.00 -8.53 -17.08
N ALA A 20 -27.60 -7.38 -17.42
CA ALA A 20 -26.86 -6.16 -17.71
C ALA A 20 -26.01 -5.73 -16.50
N LEU A 21 -26.59 -5.71 -15.30
CA LEU A 21 -25.83 -5.43 -14.07
C LEU A 21 -24.67 -6.41 -13.87
N HIS A 22 -24.87 -7.70 -14.12
CA HIS A 22 -23.79 -8.69 -14.02
C HIS A 22 -22.63 -8.41 -14.99
N LEU A 23 -22.94 -7.96 -16.22
CA LEU A 23 -21.92 -7.60 -17.21
C LEU A 23 -21.18 -6.29 -16.85
N PHE A 24 -21.90 -5.27 -16.36
CA PHE A 24 -21.29 -3.97 -16.03
C PHE A 24 -20.57 -3.94 -14.67
N VAL A 25 -20.88 -4.87 -13.76
CA VAL A 25 -20.30 -4.92 -12.40
C VAL A 25 -19.13 -5.90 -12.30
N LYS A 26 -18.82 -6.68 -13.35
CA LYS A 26 -17.68 -7.60 -13.33
C LYS A 26 -16.37 -6.81 -13.29
N LYS A 27 -15.84 -6.59 -12.08
CA LYS A 27 -14.52 -6.00 -11.88
C LYS A 27 -13.48 -6.94 -12.50
N PRO A 28 -12.45 -6.42 -13.19
CA PRO A 28 -11.35 -7.25 -13.65
C PRO A 28 -10.72 -7.93 -12.42
N GLU A 29 -10.48 -9.23 -12.55
CA GLU A 29 -9.80 -10.00 -11.52
C GLU A 29 -8.35 -9.52 -11.44
N ILE A 30 -7.98 -8.92 -10.31
CA ILE A 30 -6.60 -8.49 -10.08
C ILE A 30 -5.84 -9.69 -9.53
N ASN A 31 -4.97 -10.26 -10.37
CA ASN A 31 -4.10 -11.37 -9.97
C ASN A 31 -3.03 -10.89 -8.95
N LEU A 32 -2.38 -11.86 -8.29
CA LEU A 32 -1.38 -11.57 -7.26
C LEU A 32 -0.22 -10.71 -7.79
N GLY A 33 0.27 -10.98 -9.00
CA GLY A 33 1.36 -10.20 -9.61
C GLY A 33 1.03 -8.72 -9.78
N ASP A 34 -0.21 -8.40 -10.15
CA ASP A 34 -0.69 -7.00 -10.24
C ASP A 34 -0.76 -6.32 -8.87
N ARG A 35 -1.13 -7.07 -7.82
CA ARG A 35 -1.13 -6.57 -6.43
C ARG A 35 0.29 -6.30 -5.95
N ILE A 36 1.22 -7.23 -6.20
CA ILE A 36 2.65 -7.07 -5.90
C ILE A 36 3.20 -5.81 -6.55
N ARG A 37 3.02 -5.65 -7.87
CA ARG A 37 3.48 -4.46 -8.61
C ARG A 37 2.85 -3.18 -8.08
N THR A 38 1.58 -3.23 -7.69
CA THR A 38 0.89 -2.08 -7.11
C THR A 38 1.53 -1.68 -5.78
N LEU A 39 1.79 -2.62 -4.88
CA LEU A 39 2.39 -2.32 -3.57
C LEU A 39 3.85 -1.84 -3.70
N ILE A 40 4.65 -2.48 -4.57
CA ILE A 40 6.01 -2.00 -4.88
C ILE A 40 5.97 -0.56 -5.38
N ARG A 41 5.07 -0.24 -6.31
CA ARG A 41 4.90 1.11 -6.83
C ARG A 41 4.48 2.09 -5.74
N GLN A 42 3.55 1.73 -4.86
CA GLN A 42 3.11 2.61 -3.77
C GLN A 42 4.24 2.86 -2.76
N ALA A 43 4.90 1.79 -2.28
CA ALA A 43 6.06 1.90 -1.40
C ALA A 43 7.12 2.86 -2.00
N SER A 44 7.45 2.67 -3.28
CA SER A 44 8.41 3.51 -3.99
C SER A 44 8.00 4.98 -4.08
N ARG A 45 6.74 5.26 -4.45
CA ARG A 45 6.24 6.63 -4.65
C ARG A 45 6.24 7.43 -3.35
N TRP A 46 5.76 6.82 -2.27
CA TRP A 46 5.71 7.48 -0.97
C TRP A 46 7.10 7.69 -0.37
N SER A 47 8.03 6.74 -0.54
CA SER A 47 9.41 6.94 -0.12
C SER A 47 10.14 8.03 -0.94
N ILE A 48 9.86 8.16 -2.24
CA ILE A 48 10.39 9.28 -3.04
C ILE A 48 9.81 10.61 -2.55
N ALA A 49 8.49 10.69 -2.33
CA ALA A 49 7.85 11.90 -1.80
C ALA A 49 8.48 12.32 -0.46
N ALA A 50 8.64 11.37 0.47
CA ALA A 50 9.31 11.60 1.74
C ALA A 50 10.74 12.17 1.60
N SER A 51 11.47 11.74 0.56
CA SER A 51 12.83 12.22 0.29
C SER A 51 12.86 13.65 -0.26
N GLN A 52 11.74 14.12 -0.82
CA GLN A 52 11.56 15.45 -1.40
C GLN A 52 10.91 16.45 -0.43
N ASP A 53 10.29 15.96 0.64
CA ASP A 53 9.61 16.81 1.62
C ASP A 53 10.59 17.62 2.46
N GLU A 54 10.38 18.94 2.50
CA GLU A 54 11.15 19.86 3.33
C GLU A 54 10.69 19.83 4.80
N SER A 55 9.39 19.63 5.05
CA SER A 55 8.85 19.52 6.40
C SER A 55 9.18 18.15 6.99
N PRO A 56 9.93 18.06 8.11
CA PRO A 56 10.29 16.77 8.72
C PRO A 56 9.08 15.91 9.09
N ILE A 57 7.98 16.53 9.54
CA ILE A 57 6.75 15.82 9.93
C ILE A 57 6.03 15.24 8.69
N ILE A 58 6.01 15.96 7.57
CA ILE A 58 5.41 15.45 6.34
C ILE A 58 6.30 14.36 5.72
N ALA A 59 7.62 14.55 5.77
CA ALA A 59 8.59 13.55 5.33
C ALA A 59 8.38 12.21 6.08
N VAL A 60 8.25 12.24 7.42
CA VAL A 60 8.03 11.00 8.19
C VAL A 60 6.67 10.37 7.92
N LEU A 61 5.62 11.18 7.68
CA LEU A 61 4.30 10.68 7.29
C LEU A 61 4.37 9.87 5.99
N HIS A 62 4.96 10.45 4.93
CA HIS A 62 5.11 9.76 3.66
C HIS A 62 6.07 8.57 3.76
N ALA A 63 7.14 8.67 4.54
CA ALA A 63 8.07 7.55 4.70
C ALA A 63 7.40 6.36 5.41
N ASN A 64 6.55 6.62 6.41
CA ASN A 64 5.76 5.59 7.08
C ASN A 64 4.73 4.94 6.14
N TYR A 65 4.12 5.68 5.21
CA TYR A 65 3.31 5.05 4.16
C TYR A 65 4.17 4.17 3.24
N GLY A 66 5.35 4.63 2.85
CA GLY A 66 6.30 3.84 2.06
C GLY A 66 6.63 2.49 2.73
N ALA A 67 7.00 2.53 4.01
CA ALA A 67 7.25 1.33 4.82
C ALA A 67 6.00 0.47 5.01
N GLY A 68 4.83 1.08 5.25
CA GLY A 68 3.57 0.36 5.39
C GLY A 68 3.20 -0.45 4.15
N TYR A 69 3.37 0.11 2.95
CA TYR A 69 3.15 -0.64 1.71
C TYR A 69 4.19 -1.75 1.50
N LEU A 70 5.43 -1.57 1.96
CA LEU A 70 6.43 -2.65 1.95
C LEU A 70 6.01 -3.81 2.87
N TRP A 71 5.56 -3.53 4.09
CA TRP A 71 5.12 -4.58 5.00
C TRP A 71 3.88 -5.30 4.48
N ALA A 72 2.91 -4.56 3.95
CA ALA A 72 1.76 -5.16 3.28
C ALA A 72 2.15 -6.05 2.10
N LEU A 73 3.21 -5.71 1.35
CA LEU A 73 3.73 -6.56 0.27
C LEU A 73 4.27 -7.88 0.80
N LEU A 74 5.05 -7.84 1.88
CA LEU A 74 5.68 -9.01 2.49
C LEU A 74 4.67 -9.92 3.21
N ASP A 75 3.54 -9.38 3.66
CA ASP A 75 2.46 -10.15 4.27
C ASP A 75 1.65 -10.96 3.24
N ILE A 76 1.54 -10.49 2.00
CA ILE A 76 0.67 -11.12 0.98
C ILE A 76 1.41 -11.98 -0.04
N ALA A 77 2.75 -11.94 -0.06
CA ALA A 77 3.55 -12.62 -1.08
C ALA A 77 4.93 -13.03 -0.52
N SER A 78 5.39 -14.21 -0.95
CA SER A 78 6.74 -14.69 -0.67
C SER A 78 7.79 -13.92 -1.47
N GLU A 79 9.05 -13.94 -1.00
CA GLU A 79 10.16 -13.28 -1.70
C GLU A 79 10.34 -13.76 -3.15
N ASN A 80 10.08 -15.05 -3.41
CA ASN A 80 10.14 -15.63 -4.75
C ASN A 80 9.05 -15.07 -5.66
N GLU A 81 7.80 -14.98 -5.19
CA GLU A 81 6.68 -14.40 -5.95
C GLU A 81 6.92 -12.92 -6.26
N ILE A 82 7.47 -12.18 -5.29
CA ILE A 82 7.81 -10.77 -5.43
C ILE A 82 8.89 -10.57 -6.52
N THR A 83 9.97 -11.33 -6.43
CA THR A 83 11.10 -11.24 -7.37
C THR A 83 10.66 -11.61 -8.78
N ALA A 84 9.87 -12.69 -8.92
CA ALA A 84 9.32 -13.13 -10.21
C ALA A 84 8.34 -12.12 -10.82
N SER A 85 7.53 -11.42 -10.01
CA SER A 85 6.47 -10.54 -10.50
C SER A 85 6.94 -9.14 -10.92
N ALA A 86 8.08 -8.68 -10.38
CA ALA A 86 8.51 -7.29 -10.52
C ALA A 86 9.95 -7.10 -11.03
N ASN A 87 10.73 -8.18 -11.17
CA ASN A 87 12.13 -8.13 -11.61
C ASN A 87 12.98 -7.11 -10.81
N ILE A 88 12.87 -7.16 -9.48
CA ILE A 88 13.62 -6.31 -8.55
C ILE A 88 14.53 -7.15 -7.65
N ASN A 89 15.61 -6.53 -7.16
CA ASN A 89 16.35 -7.06 -6.03
C ASN A 89 15.62 -6.68 -4.72
N LEU A 90 14.86 -7.63 -4.17
CA LEU A 90 14.02 -7.38 -2.99
C LEU A 90 14.82 -6.93 -1.75
N PRO A 91 15.97 -7.53 -1.38
CA PRO A 91 16.80 -7.01 -0.29
C PRO A 91 17.21 -5.54 -0.47
N VAL A 92 17.65 -5.14 -1.67
CA VAL A 92 18.01 -3.74 -1.96
C VAL A 92 16.80 -2.82 -1.86
N PHE A 93 15.64 -3.28 -2.35
CA PHE A 93 14.39 -2.53 -2.26
C PHE A 93 13.96 -2.31 -0.81
N LYS A 94 13.89 -3.38 0.00
CA LYS A 94 13.59 -3.34 1.44
C LYS A 94 14.48 -2.32 2.13
N LYS A 95 15.80 -2.43 1.92
CA LYS A 95 16.78 -1.55 2.55
C LYS A 95 16.53 -0.08 2.19
N LYS A 96 16.33 0.25 0.91
CA LYS A 96 16.09 1.64 0.46
C LYS A 96 14.84 2.25 1.10
N ILE A 97 13.74 1.51 1.18
CA ILE A 97 12.50 2.00 1.78
C ILE A 97 12.70 2.28 3.28
N LEU A 98 13.32 1.34 4.00
CA LEU A 98 13.55 1.46 5.44
C LEU A 98 14.60 2.53 5.79
N ASP A 99 15.65 2.68 4.98
CA ASP A 99 16.64 3.74 5.15
C ASP A 99 15.98 5.14 5.05
N ILE A 100 15.06 5.32 4.11
CA ILE A 100 14.31 6.59 3.96
C ILE A 100 13.42 6.85 5.17
N GLN A 101 12.76 5.81 5.70
CA GLN A 101 11.95 5.91 6.91
C GLN A 101 12.78 6.27 8.14
N ASP A 102 13.93 5.61 8.32
CA ASP A 102 14.87 5.90 9.40
C ASP A 102 15.40 7.34 9.31
N GLN A 103 15.81 7.78 8.12
CA GLN A 103 16.27 9.14 7.88
C GLN A 103 15.19 10.19 8.19
N ALA A 104 13.94 9.95 7.76
CA ALA A 104 12.84 10.86 8.02
C ALA A 104 12.50 10.94 9.52
N THR A 105 12.52 9.80 10.21
CA THR A 105 12.34 9.72 11.68
C THR A 105 13.41 10.51 12.40
N LYS A 106 14.68 10.31 12.03
CA LYS A 106 15.82 11.04 12.61
C LYS A 106 15.76 12.54 12.36
N LYS A 107 15.24 13.00 11.22
CA LYS A 107 15.00 14.44 10.96
C LYS A 107 13.99 15.02 11.97
N VAL A 108 12.91 14.30 12.28
CA VAL A 108 11.92 14.73 13.28
C VAL A 108 12.54 14.78 14.67
N SER A 109 13.24 13.73 15.11
CA SER A 109 13.88 13.69 16.43
C SER A 109 14.89 14.83 16.63
N LYS A 110 15.64 15.19 15.59
CA LYS A 110 16.57 16.34 15.60
C LYS A 110 15.85 17.68 15.76
N GLN A 111 14.73 17.88 15.05
CA GLN A 111 13.97 19.13 15.08
C GLN A 111 13.08 19.25 16.32
N CYS A 112 12.68 18.12 16.90
CA CYS A 112 11.81 18.05 18.07
C CYS A 112 12.42 17.15 19.17
N PRO A 113 13.53 17.54 19.81
CA PRO A 113 14.21 16.73 20.83
C PRO A 113 13.34 16.37 22.03
N GLN A 114 12.29 17.17 22.30
CA GLN A 114 11.32 16.90 23.37
C GLN A 114 10.58 15.57 23.18
N PHE A 115 10.48 15.06 21.95
CA PHE A 115 9.87 13.74 21.68
C PHE A 115 10.81 12.57 22.00
N VAL A 116 12.10 12.85 22.24
CA VAL A 116 13.15 11.86 22.55
C VAL A 116 13.31 11.66 24.06
N GLY A 117 12.89 12.63 24.88
CA GLY A 117 13.26 12.74 26.29
C GLY A 117 12.83 11.62 27.23
N SER A 118 11.95 10.71 26.81
CA SER A 118 11.46 9.58 27.62
C SER A 118 11.59 8.22 26.93
N LEU A 119 12.52 8.08 25.98
CA LEU A 119 12.69 6.84 25.23
C LEU A 119 13.30 5.72 26.08
N ASP A 120 12.88 4.49 25.76
CA ASP A 120 13.58 3.28 26.19
C ASP A 120 15.02 3.33 25.65
N LYS A 121 15.99 3.43 26.55
CA LYS A 121 17.40 3.60 26.17
C LYS A 121 17.96 2.39 25.43
N TYR A 122 17.51 1.19 25.76
CA TYR A 122 17.98 -0.02 25.10
C TYR A 122 17.55 -0.03 23.63
N LEU A 123 16.26 0.22 23.39
CA LEU A 123 15.74 0.28 22.02
C LEU A 123 16.27 1.48 21.24
N ALA A 124 16.42 2.64 21.88
CA ALA A 124 16.96 3.84 21.25
C ALA A 124 18.41 3.65 20.78
N THR A 125 19.25 2.95 21.57
CA THR A 125 20.62 2.58 21.15
C THR A 125 20.60 1.59 19.99
N LEU A 126 19.77 0.54 20.04
CA LEU A 126 19.69 -0.42 18.95
C LEU A 126 19.14 0.17 17.65
N GLY A 127 18.21 1.13 17.74
CA GLY A 127 17.66 1.88 16.61
C GLY A 127 18.60 2.96 16.06
N GLY A 128 19.68 3.30 16.78
CA GLY A 128 20.64 4.33 16.39
C GLY A 128 20.09 5.76 16.50
N ASP A 129 19.17 6.00 17.45
CA ASP A 129 18.64 7.33 17.79
C ASP A 129 19.49 8.05 18.84
N VAL A 130 20.32 7.31 19.61
CA VAL A 130 21.28 7.80 20.62
C VAL A 130 22.59 7.04 20.58
#